data_AF-A0A945MGJ6-F1
#
_entry.id   AF-A0A945MGJ6-F1
#
_cell.length_a   1.000
_cell.length_b   1.000
_cell.length_c   1.000
_cell.angle_alpha   90.00
_cell.angle_beta   90.00
_cell.angle_gamma   90.00
#
_symmetry.space_group_name_H-M   'P 1'
#
loop_
_entity.id
_entity.type
_entity.pdbx_description
1 polymer ?
#
loop_
_entity_poly.entity_id
_entity_poly.type
_entity_poly.pdbx_seq_one_letter_code
_entity_poly.pdbx_strand_id
1 'polypeptide(L)' 'MYQRLRDFNIPTIVLDEIFSNDDDLKTLEKSWKDLIKDGLNNDEVAESIGKVILDELGEEFIQSISDSKEK' A
#
# COMPACT_ATOMS: atom_id res chain seq x y z
N MET A 1 -2.78 -3.96 -8.77
CA MET A 1 -2.74 -3.18 -7.52
C MET A 1 -1.69 -3.75 -6.56
N TYR A 2 -1.87 -4.98 -6.06
CA TYR A 2 -0.95 -5.61 -5.09
C TYR A 2 0.53 -5.58 -5.50
N GLN A 3 0.86 -6.10 -6.68
CA GLN A 3 2.25 -6.13 -7.17
C GLN A 3 2.85 -4.74 -7.34
N ARG A 4 2.04 -3.74 -7.72
CA ARG A 4 2.51 -2.35 -7.85
C ARG A 4 2.83 -1.77 -6.48
N LEU A 5 1.93 -1.87 -5.51
CA LEU A 5 2.20 -1.39 -4.15
C LEU A 5 3.44 -2.07 -3.53
N ARG A 6 3.64 -3.37 -3.79
CA ARG A 6 4.85 -4.09 -3.40
C ARG A 6 6.12 -3.52 -4.05
N ASP A 7 6.04 -3.10 -5.32
CA ASP A 7 7.15 -2.47 -6.05
C ASP A 7 7.53 -1.12 -5.45
N PHE A 8 6.56 -0.40 -4.87
CA PHE A 8 6.74 0.86 -4.12
C PHE A 8 7.24 0.68 -2.68
N ASN A 9 7.96 -0.40 -2.40
CA ASN A 9 8.60 -0.67 -1.10
C ASN A 9 7.62 -0.85 0.07
N ILE A 10 6.34 -1.10 -0.20
CA ILE A 10 5.37 -1.43 0.86
C ILE A 10 5.65 -2.86 1.35
N PRO A 11 5.80 -3.07 2.67
CA PRO A 11 5.97 -4.41 3.22
C PRO A 11 4.82 -5.33 2.82
N THR A 12 5.17 -6.54 2.39
CA THR A 12 4.19 -7.56 2.02
C THR A 12 3.20 -7.84 3.14
N ILE A 13 3.61 -7.77 4.41
CA ILE A 13 2.70 -7.99 5.55
C ILE A 13 1.60 -6.93 5.64
N VAL A 14 1.91 -5.67 5.33
CA VAL A 14 0.93 -4.58 5.33
C VAL A 14 -0.07 -4.79 4.21
N LEU A 15 0.43 -5.19 3.04
CA LEU A 15 -0.43 -5.54 1.92
C LEU A 15 -1.30 -6.75 2.24
N ASP A 16 -0.75 -7.79 2.86
CA ASP A 16 -1.52 -8.97 3.26
C ASP A 16 -2.62 -8.60 4.27
N GLU A 17 -2.36 -7.74 5.25
CA GLU A 17 -3.40 -7.26 6.18
C GLU A 17 -4.52 -6.49 5.44
N ILE A 18 -4.16 -5.53 4.60
CA ILE A 18 -5.14 -4.71 3.84
C ILE A 18 -5.95 -5.58 2.87
N PHE A 19 -5.30 -6.53 2.18
CA PHE A 19 -5.97 -7.40 1.22
C PHE A 19 -6.73 -8.56 1.87
N SER A 20 -6.39 -8.92 3.10
CA SER A 20 -7.13 -9.92 3.89
C SER A 20 -8.39 -9.32 4.55
N ASN A 21 -8.45 -7.99 4.69
CA ASN A 21 -9.65 -7.30 5.17
C ASN A 21 -10.48 -6.75 4.00
N ASP A 22 -11.69 -7.28 3.86
CA ASP A 22 -12.64 -6.90 2.81
C ASP A 22 -13.02 -5.40 2.83
N ASP A 23 -13.03 -4.77 4.00
CA ASP A 23 -13.40 -3.36 4.16
C ASP A 23 -12.24 -2.42 3.76
N ASP A 24 -11.04 -2.72 4.23
CA ASP A 24 -9.81 -2.01 3.86
C ASP A 24 -9.51 -2.18 2.36
N LEU A 25 -9.68 -3.39 1.83
CA LEU A 25 -9.52 -3.66 0.40
C LEU A 25 -10.50 -2.84 -0.45
N LYS A 26 -11.78 -2.73 -0.05
CA LYS A 26 -12.77 -1.90 -0.76
C LYS A 26 -12.41 -0.42 -0.70
N THR A 27 -11.93 0.06 0.44
CA THR A 27 -11.48 1.44 0.60
C THR A 27 -10.28 1.72 -0.30
N LEU A 28 -9.29 0.82 -0.30
CA LEU A 28 -8.11 0.88 -1.17
C LEU A 28 -8.49 0.86 -2.66
N GLU A 29 -9.36 -0.07 -3.07
CA GLU A 29 -9.84 -0.16 -4.44
C GLU A 29 -10.62 1.08 -4.88
N LYS A 30 -11.42 1.66 -3.98
CA LYS A 30 -12.18 2.87 -4.25
C LYS A 30 -11.24 4.04 -4.46
N SER A 31 -10.30 4.28 -3.55
CA SER A 31 -9.26 5.31 -3.68
C SER A 31 -8.44 5.12 -4.95
N TRP A 32 -8.09 3.87 -5.28
CA TRP A 32 -7.39 3.55 -6.52
C TRP A 32 -8.21 3.95 -7.76
N LYS A 33 -9.49 3.57 -7.81
CA LYS A 33 -10.37 3.88 -8.94
C LYS A 33 -10.63 5.39 -9.07
N ASP A 34 -10.76 6.12 -7.96
CA ASP A 34 -10.90 7.57 -7.97
C ASP A 34 -9.65 8.25 -8.54
N LEU A 35 -8.45 7.85 -8.11
CA LEU A 35 -7.21 8.42 -8.65
C LEU A 35 -7.01 8.11 -10.15
N ILE A 36 -7.36 6.90 -10.60
CA ILE A 36 -7.36 6.58 -12.04
C ILE A 36 -8.36 7.46 -12.81
N LYS A 37 -9.52 7.79 -12.23
CA LYS A 37 -10.51 8.68 -12.84
C LYS A 37 -10.03 10.13 -12.92
N ASP A 38 -9.22 10.57 -11.97
CA ASP A 38 -8.54 11.87 -11.99
C ASP A 38 -7.45 11.97 -13.08
N GLY A 39 -7.19 10.86 -13.80
CA GLY A 39 -6.26 10.82 -14.92
C GLY A 39 -4.86 10.33 -14.56
N LEU A 40 -4.65 9.90 -13.32
CA LEU A 40 -3.38 9.30 -12.90
C LEU A 40 -3.22 7.92 -13.55
N ASN A 41 -1.97 7.59 -13.89
CA ASN A 41 -1.65 6.24 -14.32
C ASN A 41 -1.48 5.31 -13.12
N ASN A 42 -1.47 4.00 -13.37
CA ASN A 42 -1.42 3.03 -12.29
C ASN A 42 -0.18 3.09 -11.40
N ASP A 43 0.95 3.58 -11.92
CA ASP A 43 2.19 3.72 -11.17
C ASP A 43 2.12 4.97 -10.27
N GLU A 44 1.58 6.07 -10.76
CA GLU A 44 1.31 7.28 -9.96
C GLU A 44 0.29 7.02 -8.84
N VAL A 45 -0.75 6.23 -9.12
CA VAL A 45 -1.72 5.81 -8.11
C VAL A 45 -1.06 4.93 -7.05
N ALA A 46 -0.21 3.99 -7.46
CA ALA A 46 0.51 3.12 -6.54
C ALA A 46 1.48 3.92 -5.66
N GLU A 47 2.19 4.90 -6.22
CA GLU A 47 3.07 5.79 -5.46
C GLU A 47 2.29 6.60 -4.42
N SER A 48 1.17 7.20 -4.83
CA SER A 48 0.36 8.05 -3.95
C SER A 48 -0.24 7.26 -2.81
N ILE A 49 -0.89 6.13 -3.12
CA ILE A 49 -1.47 5.24 -2.12
C ILE A 49 -0.38 4.64 -1.23
N GLY A 50 0.74 4.22 -1.81
CA GLY A 50 1.86 3.67 -1.07
C GLY A 50 2.41 4.66 -0.04
N LYS A 51 2.61 5.93 -0.45
CA LYS A 51 3.01 7.01 0.47
C LYS A 51 2.02 7.18 1.61
N VAL A 52 0.71 7.23 1.33
CA VAL A 52 -0.33 7.37 2.38
C VAL A 52 -0.28 6.23 3.38
N ILE A 53 -0.17 4.98 2.90
CA ILE A 53 -0.08 3.79 3.76
C ILE A 53 1.18 3.85 4.63
N LEU A 54 2.33 4.23 4.07
CA LEU A 54 3.59 4.35 4.81
C LEU A 54 3.53 5.49 5.85
N ASP A 55 2.89 6.61 5.50
CA ASP A 55 2.73 7.76 6.39
C ASP A 55 1.79 7.42 7.56
N GLU A 56 0.67 6.72 7.31
CA GLU A 56 -0.26 6.26 8.34
C GLU A 56 0.36 5.24 9.29
N LEU A 57 1.15 4.30 8.77
CA LEU A 57 1.80 3.26 9.59
C LEU A 57 3.06 3.78 10.29
N GLY A 58 3.69 4.80 9.75
CA GLY A 58 4.94 5.37 10.22
C GLY A 58 6.16 4.54 9.81
N GLU A 59 7.23 5.23 9.39
CA GLU A 59 8.49 4.61 8.96
C GLU A 59 9.09 3.68 10.03
N GLU A 60 8.88 3.98 11.32
CA GLU A 60 9.34 3.14 12.44
C GLU A 60 8.68 1.75 12.49
N PHE A 61 7.38 1.68 12.19
CA PHE A 61 6.66 0.41 12.12
C PHE A 61 7.15 -0.44 10.93
N ILE A 62 7.35 0.22 9.79
CA ILE A 62 7.85 -0.40 8.56
C ILE A 62 9.28 -0.93 8.76
N GLN A 63 10.16 -0.13 9.39
CA GLN A 63 11.53 -0.52 9.74
C GLN A 63 11.52 -1.75 10.66
N SER A 64 10.67 -1.76 11.68
CA SER A 64 10.59 -2.86 12.64
C SER A 64 10.14 -4.18 12.00
N ILE A 65 9.21 -4.13 11.04
CA ILE A 65 8.77 -5.35 10.34
C ILE A 65 9.75 -5.77 9.23
N SER A 66 10.43 -4.82 8.58
CA SER A 66 11.48 -5.14 7.61
C SER A 66 12.66 -5.86 8.26
N ASP A 67 13.10 -5.38 9.43
CA ASP A 67 14.18 -6.00 10.23
C ASP A 67 13.80 -7.41 10.74
N SER A 68 12.51 -7.65 10.96
CA SER A 68 12.00 -8.93 11.46
C SER A 68 11.99 -10.09 10.44
N LYS A 69 12.36 -9.85 9.16
CA LYS A 69 12.46 -10.90 8.14
C LYS A 69 13.86 -11.53 8.02
N GLU A 70 14.83 -11.09 8.82
CA GLU A 70 16.18 -11.65 8.83
C GLU A 70 16.48 -12.41 10.15
N LYS A 71 15.90 -13.61 10.30
CA LYS A 71 16.43 -14.64 11.21
C LYS A 71 16.04 -16.06 10.81
#